data_AF-A0A9D4YWG4-F1
#
_entry.id   AF-A0A9D4YWG4-F1
#
_cell.length_a   1.000
_cell.length_b   1.000
_cell.length_c   1.000
_cell.angle_alpha   90.00
_cell.angle_beta   90.00
_cell.angle_gamma   90.00
#
_symmetry.space_group_name_H-M   'P 1'
#
loop_
_entity.id
_entity.type
_entity.pdbx_description
1 polymer ?
#
loop_
_entity_poly.entity_id
_entity_poly.type
_entity_poly.pdbx_seq_one_letter_code
_entity_poly.pdbx_strand_id
1 'polypeptide(L)'
;MADAAKALFNSTKCVETVAKDKLAAKKQHEREVHDRLKQAQRDKKEEGKGKKLEAKALLKEERVLHDTKRAHTDMRHQKHRAEHKETGQMCEHGVWRCKICFPHADRA
;
A
#
# COMPACT_ATOMS: atom_id res chain seq x y z
N MET A 1 21.80 21.27 -60.93
CA MET A 1 22.38 21.49 -59.58
C MET A 1 21.32 21.54 -58.47
N ALA A 2 20.12 22.08 -58.70
CA ALA A 2 19.08 22.18 -57.66
C ALA A 2 18.46 20.84 -57.20
N ASP A 3 18.39 19.83 -58.07
CA ASP A 3 17.76 18.54 -57.73
C ASP A 3 18.62 17.65 -56.81
N ALA A 4 19.95 17.72 -56.93
CA ALA A 4 20.86 16.97 -56.07
C ALA A 4 20.81 17.46 -54.61
N ALA A 5 20.63 18.77 -54.40
CA ALA A 5 20.50 19.35 -53.06
C ALA A 5 19.17 18.94 -52.37
N LYS A 6 18.06 18.86 -53.12
CA LYS A 6 16.77 18.39 -52.60
C LYS A 6 16.81 16.90 -52.21
N ALA A 7 17.52 16.07 -52.96
CA ALA A 7 17.66 14.65 -52.66
C ALA A 7 18.44 14.41 -51.34
N LEU A 8 19.53 15.15 -51.12
CA LEU A 8 20.31 15.07 -49.87
C LEU A 8 19.51 15.56 -48.66
N PHE A 9 18.70 16.60 -48.82
CA PHE A 9 17.84 17.10 -47.74
C PHE A 9 16.71 16.13 -47.37
N ASN A 10 16.08 15.47 -48.35
CA ASN A 10 15.07 14.44 -48.06
C ASN A 10 15.67 13.18 -47.42
N SER A 11 16.88 12.79 -47.83
CA SER A 11 17.61 11.66 -47.23
C SER A 11 17.90 11.90 -45.74
N THR A 12 18.47 13.06 -45.41
CA THR A 12 18.79 13.44 -44.02
C THR A 12 17.54 13.53 -43.14
N LYS A 13 16.43 14.05 -43.68
CA LYS A 13 15.14 14.13 -42.96
C LYS A 13 14.57 12.75 -42.60
N CYS A 14 14.76 11.75 -43.48
CA CYS A 14 14.31 10.38 -43.26
C CYS A 14 15.15 9.63 -42.21
N VAL A 15 16.46 9.93 -42.15
CA VAL A 15 17.36 9.39 -41.10
C VAL A 15 17.00 9.96 -39.73
N GLU A 16 16.65 11.25 -39.66
CA GLU A 16 16.21 11.86 -38.40
C GLU A 16 14.90 11.26 -37.86
N THR A 17 13.93 10.94 -38.71
CA THR A 17 12.67 10.33 -38.25
C THR A 17 12.89 8.93 -37.69
N VAL A 18 13.69 8.10 -38.38
CA VAL A 18 14.05 6.76 -37.89
C VAL A 18 14.86 6.81 -36.58
N ALA A 19 15.73 7.80 -36.41
CA ALA A 19 16.46 8.01 -35.16
C ALA A 19 15.54 8.45 -34.01
N LYS A 20 14.54 9.31 -34.28
CA LYS A 20 13.53 9.75 -33.32
C LYS A 20 12.63 8.59 -32.86
N ASP A 21 12.23 7.70 -33.77
CA ASP A 21 11.41 6.53 -33.46
C ASP A 21 12.17 5.50 -32.59
N LYS A 22 13.45 5.26 -32.90
CA LYS A 22 14.32 4.39 -32.09
C LYS A 22 14.56 4.96 -30.68
N LEU A 23 14.66 6.27 -30.55
CA LEU A 23 14.80 6.93 -29.25
C LEU A 23 13.51 6.86 -28.43
N ALA A 24 12.35 6.99 -29.09
CA ALA A 24 11.04 6.85 -28.43
C ALA A 24 10.84 5.42 -27.90
N ALA A 25 11.16 4.40 -28.71
CA ALA A 25 11.10 3.00 -28.30
C ALA A 25 12.03 2.69 -27.11
N LYS A 26 13.27 3.21 -27.11
CA LYS A 26 14.19 3.05 -25.98
C LYS A 26 13.67 3.70 -24.70
N LYS A 27 13.10 4.90 -24.79
CA LYS A 27 12.50 5.59 -23.63
C LYS A 27 11.28 4.85 -23.06
N GLN A 28 10.48 4.21 -23.92
CA GLN A 28 9.37 3.36 -23.46
C GLN A 28 9.89 2.13 -22.71
N HIS A 29 10.87 1.42 -23.28
CA HIS A 29 11.49 0.27 -22.62
C HIS A 29 12.13 0.63 -21.27
N GLU A 30 12.84 1.77 -21.19
CA GLU A 30 13.42 2.25 -19.92
C GLU A 30 12.35 2.54 -18.86
N ARG A 31 11.22 3.12 -19.25
CA ARG A 31 10.08 3.35 -18.34
C ARG A 31 9.48 2.04 -17.86
N GLU A 32 9.25 1.09 -18.76
CA GLU A 32 8.72 -0.24 -18.42
C GLU A 32 9.64 -1.00 -17.46
N VAL A 33 10.96 -0.94 -17.67
CA VAL A 33 11.94 -1.56 -16.76
C VAL A 33 11.92 -0.87 -15.40
N HIS A 34 11.89 0.46 -15.36
CA HIS A 34 11.84 1.21 -14.11
C HIS A 34 10.56 0.89 -13.32
N ASP A 35 9.41 0.84 -13.97
CA ASP A 35 8.13 0.53 -13.33
C ASP A 35 8.09 -0.92 -12.83
N ARG A 36 8.64 -1.88 -13.58
CA ARG A 36 8.80 -3.27 -13.13
C ARG A 36 9.71 -3.37 -11.90
N LEU A 37 10.83 -2.66 -11.87
CA LEU A 37 11.73 -2.65 -10.71
C LEU A 37 11.06 -2.02 -9.48
N LYS A 38 10.30 -0.93 -9.67
CA LYS A 38 9.54 -0.29 -8.61
C LYS A 38 8.45 -1.21 -8.05
N GLN A 39 7.74 -1.94 -8.92
CA GLN A 39 6.74 -2.92 -8.52
C GLN A 39 7.40 -4.06 -7.74
N ALA A 40 8.48 -4.66 -8.25
CA ALA A 40 9.21 -5.72 -7.55
C ALA A 40 9.72 -5.29 -6.17
N GLN A 41 10.11 -4.02 -5.98
CA GLN A 41 10.50 -3.50 -4.68
C GLN A 41 9.30 -3.34 -3.72
N ARG A 42 8.14 -2.94 -4.24
CA ARG A 42 6.89 -2.87 -3.46
C ARG A 42 6.48 -4.26 -3.02
N ASP A 43 6.46 -5.22 -3.94
CA ASP A 43 6.08 -6.60 -3.67
C ASP A 43 6.99 -7.22 -2.59
N LYS A 44 8.32 -7.06 -2.71
CA LYS A 44 9.27 -7.49 -1.65
C LYS A 44 9.00 -6.83 -0.29
N LYS A 45 8.63 -5.54 -0.28
CA LYS A 45 8.31 -4.83 0.96
C LYS A 45 7.00 -5.32 1.56
N GLU A 46 6.02 -5.64 0.74
CA GLU A 46 4.73 -6.18 1.17
C GLU A 46 4.87 -7.61 1.70
N GLU A 47 5.61 -8.48 1.01
CA GLU A 47 5.98 -9.81 1.51
C GLU A 47 6.71 -9.73 2.85
N GLY A 48 7.68 -8.82 2.98
CA GLY A 48 8.41 -8.61 4.22
C GLY A 48 7.53 -8.08 5.36
N LYS A 49 6.49 -7.29 5.05
CA LYS A 49 5.48 -6.85 6.03
C LYS A 49 4.56 -8.00 6.43
N GLY A 50 4.10 -8.82 5.48
CA GLY A 50 3.27 -10.00 5.72
C GLY A 50 3.93 -10.95 6.71
N LYS A 51 5.17 -11.37 6.43
CA LYS A 51 5.96 -12.24 7.32
C LYS A 51 6.14 -11.66 8.73
N LYS A 52 6.33 -10.34 8.85
CA LYS A 52 6.44 -9.66 10.16
C LYS A 52 5.12 -9.62 10.92
N LEU A 53 4.00 -9.48 10.21
CA LEU A 53 2.67 -9.50 10.82
C LEU A 53 2.30 -10.91 11.28
N GLU A 54 2.57 -11.92 10.46
CA GLU A 54 2.41 -13.33 10.81
C GLU A 54 3.25 -13.71 12.03
N ALA A 55 4.54 -13.37 12.05
CA ALA A 55 5.40 -13.63 13.21
C ALA A 55 4.88 -12.93 14.49
N LYS A 56 4.37 -11.70 14.37
CA LYS A 56 3.76 -11.00 15.51
C LYS A 56 2.44 -11.63 15.98
N ALA A 57 1.65 -12.18 15.06
CA ALA A 57 0.41 -12.88 15.39
C ALA A 57 0.73 -14.15 16.19
N LEU A 58 1.68 -14.97 15.73
CA LEU A 58 2.13 -16.18 16.41
C LEU A 58 2.65 -15.89 17.83
N LEU A 59 3.50 -14.87 18.00
CA LEU A 59 4.01 -14.47 19.33
C LEU A 59 2.88 -14.01 20.28
N LYS A 60 1.79 -13.46 19.73
CA LYS A 60 0.65 -13.05 20.54
C LYS A 60 -0.18 -14.26 20.96
N GLU A 61 -0.38 -15.22 20.06
CA GLU A 61 -1.05 -16.49 20.36
C GLU A 61 -0.30 -17.26 21.44
N GLU A 62 1.02 -17.42 21.29
CA GLU A 62 1.90 -18.04 22.28
C GLU A 62 1.80 -17.35 23.64
N ARG A 63 1.76 -16.00 23.66
CA ARG A 63 1.60 -15.27 24.92
C ARG A 63 0.25 -15.54 25.60
N VAL A 64 -0.82 -15.69 24.84
CA VAL A 64 -2.17 -15.97 25.39
C VAL A 64 -2.26 -17.38 25.96
N LEU A 65 -1.45 -18.32 25.45
CA LEU A 65 -1.33 -19.68 26.02
C LEU A 65 -0.72 -19.70 27.42
N HIS A 66 0.07 -18.68 27.78
CA HIS A 66 0.68 -18.58 29.10
C HIS A 66 -0.13 -17.67 30.03
N ASP A 67 -0.52 -18.17 31.20
CA ASP A 67 -1.24 -17.41 32.22
C ASP A 67 -0.33 -16.36 32.89
N THR A 68 -0.11 -15.28 32.16
CA THR A 68 0.66 -14.13 32.61
C THR A 68 -0.25 -12.92 32.73
N LYS A 69 0.10 -11.97 33.61
CA LYS A 69 -0.60 -10.67 33.73
C LYS A 69 -0.80 -9.97 32.37
N ARG A 70 0.18 -10.13 31.47
CA ARG A 70 0.12 -9.56 30.13
C ARG A 70 -0.91 -10.27 29.24
N ALA A 71 -1.01 -11.60 29.31
CA ALA A 71 -2.03 -12.37 28.60
C ALA A 71 -3.46 -11.96 29.03
N HIS A 72 -3.71 -11.83 30.34
CA HIS A 72 -4.99 -11.34 30.86
C HIS A 72 -5.35 -9.93 30.36
N THR A 73 -4.35 -9.05 30.27
CA THR A 73 -4.54 -7.70 29.74
C THR A 73 -4.86 -7.73 28.25
N ASP A 74 -4.13 -8.53 27.47
CA ASP A 74 -4.35 -8.72 26.03
C ASP A 74 -5.74 -9.30 25.74
N MET A 75 -6.21 -10.26 26.55
CA MET A 75 -7.55 -10.84 26.48
C MET A 75 -8.65 -9.82 26.79
N ARG A 76 -8.47 -8.97 27.81
CA ARG A 76 -9.44 -7.90 28.13
C ARG A 76 -9.58 -6.91 26.97
N HIS A 77 -8.46 -6.49 26.37
CA HIS A 77 -8.47 -5.61 25.21
C HIS A 77 -9.05 -6.27 23.96
N GLN A 78 -8.89 -7.59 23.81
CA GLN A 78 -9.50 -8.33 22.72
C GLN A 78 -11.01 -8.44 22.90
N LYS A 79 -11.48 -8.70 24.12
CA LYS A 79 -12.91 -8.71 24.45
C LYS A 79 -13.56 -7.35 24.19
N HIS A 80 -12.95 -6.25 24.65
CA HIS A 80 -13.45 -4.90 24.33
C HIS A 80 -13.50 -4.65 22.82
N ARG A 81 -12.47 -5.04 22.06
CA ARG A 81 -12.51 -4.91 20.59
C ARG A 81 -13.61 -5.74 19.94
N ALA A 82 -13.88 -6.94 20.46
CA ALA A 82 -14.98 -7.78 20.00
C ALA A 82 -16.34 -7.11 20.31
N GLU A 83 -16.52 -6.63 21.54
CA GLU A 83 -17.71 -5.86 21.94
C GLU A 83 -17.91 -4.63 21.05
N HIS A 84 -16.85 -3.89 20.70
CA HIS A 84 -16.95 -2.74 19.79
C HIS A 84 -17.39 -3.16 18.38
N LYS A 85 -16.88 -4.30 17.89
CA LYS A 85 -17.21 -4.82 16.56
C LYS A 85 -18.65 -5.36 16.51
N GLU A 86 -19.09 -6.03 17.57
CA GLU A 86 -20.44 -6.60 17.69
C GLU A 86 -21.50 -5.52 17.91
N THR A 87 -21.21 -4.53 18.77
CA THR A 87 -22.19 -3.48 19.09
C THR A 87 -22.32 -2.44 17.99
N GLY A 88 -21.28 -2.19 17.17
CA GLY A 88 -21.33 -1.34 15.99
C GLY A 88 -21.74 0.13 16.21
N GLN A 89 -22.05 0.54 17.43
CA GLN A 89 -22.60 1.86 17.78
C GLN A 89 -21.48 2.91 17.86
N MET A 90 -21.07 3.38 16.68
CA MET A 90 -20.35 4.64 16.54
C MET A 90 -21.37 5.77 16.62
N CYS A 91 -21.12 6.77 17.46
CA CYS A 91 -21.95 7.98 17.43
C CYS A 91 -21.59 8.87 16.24
N GLU A 92 -22.45 9.85 15.95
CA GLU A 92 -22.22 10.85 14.88
C GLU A 92 -20.94 11.67 15.08
N HIS A 93 -20.44 11.76 16.32
CA HIS A 93 -19.16 12.40 16.62
C HIS A 93 -17.93 11.53 16.30
N GLY A 94 -18.12 10.33 15.74
CA GLY A 94 -17.05 9.38 15.41
C GLY A 94 -16.44 8.67 16.63
N VAL A 95 -17.06 8.79 17.80
CA VAL A 95 -16.61 8.15 19.05
C VAL A 95 -17.50 6.95 19.37
N TRP A 96 -16.91 5.80 19.73
CA TRP A 96 -17.68 4.67 20.23
C TRP A 96 -18.24 5.01 21.62
N ARG A 97 -19.58 4.96 21.76
CA ARG A 97 -20.30 5.28 23.01
C ARG A 97 -19.85 6.61 23.66
N CYS A 98 -19.98 7.72 22.94
CA CYS A 98 -19.83 9.08 23.50
C CYS A 98 -20.61 9.24 24.81
N LYS A 99 -20.02 9.90 25.81
CA LYS A 99 -20.70 10.22 27.07
C LYS A 99 -21.92 11.14 26.91
N ILE A 100 -22.00 11.87 25.80
CA ILE A 100 -23.09 12.80 25.48
C ILE A 100 -24.30 12.03 24.94
N CYS A 101 -24.07 11.14 23.98
CA CYS A 101 -25.13 10.40 23.28
C CYS A 101 -25.44 9.03 23.93
N PHE A 102 -24.55 8.53 24.79
CA PHE A 102 -24.73 7.31 25.59
C PHE A 102 -24.30 7.56 27.05
N PRO A 103 -25.07 8.35 27.83
CA PRO A 103 -24.78 8.54 29.25
C PRO A 103 -24.86 7.21 30.01
N HIS A 104 -23.87 6.91 30.85
CA HIS A 104 -23.88 5.71 31.69
C HIS A 104 -24.88 5.90 32.84
N ALA A 105 -25.72 4.90 33.08
CA ALA A 105 -26.81 4.93 34.06
C ALA A 105 -26.36 5.14 35.53
N ASP A 106 -25.07 4.99 35.85
CA ASP A 106 -24.52 5.23 37.20
C ASP A 106 -24.41 6.72 37.59
N ARG A 107 -25.08 7.62 36.84
CA ARG A 107 -25.12 9.07 37.10
C ARG A 107 -26.54 9.66 36.97
N ALA A 108 -27.56 8.88 37.29
CA ALA A 108 -28.93 9.35 37.48
C ALA A 108 -29.36 9.12 38.94
#